data_AF-A0A965DVV6-F1
#
_entry.id   AF-A0A965DVV6-F1
#
_cell.length_a   1.000
_cell.length_b   1.000
_cell.length_c   1.000
_cell.angle_alpha   90.00
_cell.angle_beta   90.00
_cell.angle_gamma   90.00
#
_symmetry.space_group_name_H-M   'P 1'
#
loop_
_entity.id
_entity.type
_entity.pdbx_description
1 polymer ?
#
loop_
_entity_poly.entity_id
_entity_poly.type
_entity_poly.pdbx_seq_one_letter_code
_entity_poly.pdbx_strand_id
1 'polypeptide(L)'
;RQIGLKRAKEIWFLTRQYDAKTALEWGLVNAVVSLQDLEKETVKWAKEMLQLSPLSLRLLKASFNASDDGLAGVQQLAGDATLLYYMSEEAQEGRNAYKEKRKPDFKKFPKRP
;
A
#
# COMPACT_ATOMS: atom_id res chain seq x y z
N ARG A 1 -12.73 6.86 6.01
CA ARG A 1 -13.34 5.68 6.69
C ARG A 1 -12.84 5.47 8.13
N GLN A 2 -11.74 6.09 8.55
CA GLN A 2 -11.03 5.82 9.80
C GLN A 2 -11.89 5.86 11.08
N ILE A 3 -12.63 6.95 11.32
CA ILE A 3 -13.37 7.15 12.59
C ILE A 3 -14.87 6.82 12.52
N GLY A 4 -15.32 6.21 11.41
CA GLY A 4 -16.75 5.94 11.15
C GLY A 4 -17.58 7.18 10.79
N LEU A 5 -18.79 6.95 10.27
CA LEU A 5 -19.64 8.01 9.69
C LEU A 5 -20.16 9.03 10.70
N LYS A 6 -20.52 8.59 11.92
CA LYS A 6 -21.10 9.46 12.95
C LYS A 6 -20.10 10.53 13.41
N ARG A 7 -18.89 10.10 13.80
CA ARG A 7 -17.82 11.01 14.26
C ARG A 7 -17.32 11.90 13.13
N ALA A 8 -17.21 11.39 11.91
CA ALA A 8 -16.86 12.22 10.75
C ALA A 8 -17.85 13.37 10.55
N LYS A 9 -19.16 13.11 10.63
CA LYS A 9 -20.19 14.16 10.54
C LYS A 9 -20.08 15.18 11.68
N GLU A 10 -19.78 14.72 12.90
CA GLU A 10 -19.57 15.61 14.05
C GLU A 10 -18.46 16.63 13.79
N ILE A 11 -17.28 16.17 13.35
CA ILE A 11 -16.13 17.03 13.04
C ILE A 11 -16.53 18.07 11.97
N TRP A 12 -17.15 17.62 10.88
CA TRP A 12 -17.49 18.49 9.75
C TRP A 12 -18.59 19.50 10.04
N PHE A 13 -19.60 19.12 10.82
CA PHE A 13 -20.75 19.99 11.08
C PHE A 13 -20.51 20.96 12.24
N LEU A 14 -19.74 20.56 13.25
CA LEU A 14 -19.58 21.35 14.47
C LEU A 14 -18.21 22.04 14.58
N THR A 15 -17.24 21.67 13.75
CA THR A 15 -15.91 22.29 13.68
C THR A 15 -15.23 22.43 15.04
N ARG A 16 -15.42 21.45 15.93
CA ARG A 16 -14.84 21.45 17.28
C ARG A 16 -13.38 21.03 17.25
N GLN A 17 -12.65 21.41 18.30
CA GLN A 17 -11.30 20.93 18.55
C GLN A 17 -11.34 19.68 19.43
N TYR A 18 -10.46 18.73 19.13
CA TYR A 18 -10.33 17.47 19.85
C TYR A 18 -8.88 17.28 20.25
N ASP A 19 -8.64 16.82 21.48
CA ASP A 19 -7.30 16.57 21.99
C ASP A 19 -6.70 15.25 21.45
N ALA A 20 -5.40 15.06 21.68
CA ALA A 20 -4.69 13.88 21.19
C ALA A 20 -5.26 12.57 21.75
N LYS A 21 -5.73 12.59 23.01
CA LYS A 21 -6.34 11.43 23.66
C LYS A 21 -7.63 11.02 22.98
N THR A 22 -8.53 11.97 22.72
CA THR A 22 -9.78 11.72 22.00
C THR A 22 -9.50 11.22 20.59
N ALA A 23 -8.53 11.82 19.89
CA ALA A 23 -8.13 11.38 18.56
C ALA A 23 -7.64 9.92 18.54
N LEU A 24 -6.89 9.49 19.56
CA LEU A 24 -6.43 8.10 19.71
C LEU A 24 -7.60 7.15 20.00
N GLU A 25 -8.47 7.50 20.96
CA GLU A 25 -9.67 6.71 21.30
C GLU A 25 -10.61 6.53 20.10
N TRP A 26 -10.58 7.49 19.16
CA TRP A 26 -11.38 7.42 17.95
C TRP A 26 -10.74 6.64 16.81
N GLY A 27 -9.45 6.33 16.91
CA GLY A 27 -8.67 5.71 15.82
C GLY A 27 -8.28 6.71 14.72
N LEU A 28 -8.23 8.00 15.02
CA LEU A 28 -7.79 9.03 14.07
C LEU A 28 -6.25 9.08 13.97
N VAL A 29 -5.56 8.78 15.06
CA VAL A 29 -4.10 8.69 15.16
C VAL A 29 -3.70 7.33 15.71
N ASN A 30 -2.49 6.86 15.36
CA ASN A 30 -2.04 5.52 15.76
C ASN A 30 -1.38 5.48 17.16
N ALA A 31 -0.82 6.59 17.63
CA ALA A 31 -0.16 6.70 18.93
C ALA A 31 -0.17 8.14 19.44
N VAL A 32 -0.04 8.31 20.76
CA VAL A 32 0.13 9.62 21.43
C VAL A 32 1.33 9.52 22.37
N VAL A 33 2.26 10.45 22.22
CA VAL A 33 3.48 10.56 23.02
C VAL A 33 3.68 11.99 23.52
N SER A 34 4.63 12.19 24.43
CA SER A 34 5.02 13.54 24.86
C SER A 34 5.57 14.33 23.66
N LEU A 35 5.43 15.67 23.68
CA LEU A 35 5.97 16.51 22.62
C LEU A 35 7.49 16.33 22.44
N GLN A 36 8.19 16.06 23.54
CA GLN A 36 9.64 15.85 23.60
C GLN A 36 10.06 14.55 22.88
N ASP A 37 9.20 13.53 22.91
CA ASP A 37 9.46 12.21 22.35
C ASP A 37 8.88 12.02 20.94
N LEU A 38 8.17 13.02 20.40
CA LEU A 38 7.46 12.90 19.12
C LEU A 38 8.36 12.43 17.97
N GLU A 39 9.51 13.07 17.81
CA GLU A 39 10.47 12.69 16.76
C GLU A 39 11.07 11.30 17.03
N LYS A 40 11.42 11.02 18.29
CA LYS A 40 12.01 9.74 18.70
C LYS A 40 11.10 8.56 18.37
N GLU A 41 9.81 8.63 18.72
CA GLU A 41 8.85 7.57 18.43
C GLU A 41 8.57 7.47 16.92
N THR A 42 8.47 8.61 16.22
CA THR A 42 8.26 8.62 14.76
C THR A 42 9.42 7.95 14.01
N VAL A 43 10.67 8.30 14.37
CA VAL A 43 11.88 7.72 13.77
C VAL A 43 11.98 6.23 14.09
N LYS A 44 11.58 5.82 15.29
CA LYS A 44 11.51 4.40 15.67
C LYS A 44 10.58 3.63 14.72
N TRP A 45 9.36 4.10 14.49
CA TRP A 45 8.42 3.44 13.56
C TRP A 45 8.94 3.42 12.13
N ALA A 46 9.57 4.51 11.66
CA ALA A 46 10.21 4.54 10.36
C ALA A 46 11.33 3.49 10.23
N LYS A 47 12.18 3.37 11.26
CA LYS A 47 13.25 2.35 11.31
C LYS A 47 12.70 0.93 11.32
N GLU A 48 11.58 0.68 12.01
CA GLU A 48 10.91 -0.61 11.99
C GLU A 48 10.42 -0.96 10.57
N MET A 49 9.75 -0.02 9.88
CA MET A 49 9.32 -0.23 8.49
C MET A 49 10.49 -0.43 7.52
N LEU A 50 11.64 0.21 7.76
CA LEU A 50 12.85 0.04 6.95
C LEU A 50 13.45 -1.38 7.05
N GLN A 51 13.10 -2.17 8.05
CA GLN A 51 13.49 -3.58 8.14
C GLN A 51 12.57 -4.52 7.34
N LEU A 52 11.47 -4.01 6.79
CA LEU A 52 10.48 -4.82 6.07
C LEU A 52 10.73 -4.81 4.55
N SER A 53 10.21 -5.82 3.85
CA SER A 53 10.27 -5.89 2.39
C SER A 53 9.62 -4.67 1.73
N PRO A 54 10.36 -3.82 1.00
CA PRO A 54 9.80 -2.64 0.35
C PRO A 54 8.72 -3.01 -0.68
N LEU A 55 8.89 -4.16 -1.34
CA LEU A 55 7.95 -4.70 -2.31
C LEU A 55 6.66 -5.20 -1.65
N SER A 56 6.74 -5.81 -0.47
CA SER A 56 5.55 -6.20 0.27
C SER A 56 4.78 -4.97 0.76
N LEU A 57 5.50 -3.96 1.29
CA LEU A 57 4.90 -2.72 1.76
C LEU A 57 4.15 -1.97 0.65
N ARG A 58 4.73 -1.85 -0.55
CA ARG A 58 4.04 -1.18 -1.67
C ARG A 58 2.77 -1.92 -2.12
N LEU A 59 2.82 -3.26 -2.21
CA LEU A 59 1.66 -4.08 -2.61
C LEU A 59 0.53 -3.99 -1.58
N LEU A 60 0.87 -4.03 -0.30
CA LEU A 60 -0.11 -3.89 0.78
C LEU A 60 -0.77 -2.51 0.73
N LYS A 61 0.02 -1.44 0.55
CA LYS A 61 -0.50 -0.08 0.38
C LYS A 61 -1.43 0.03 -0.84
N ALA A 62 -1.02 -0.52 -1.99
CA ALA A 62 -1.87 -0.53 -3.19
C ALA A 62 -3.17 -1.32 -2.97
N SER A 63 -3.10 -2.44 -2.25
CA SER A 63 -4.28 -3.26 -1.90
C SER A 63 -5.25 -2.51 -0.99
N PHE A 64 -4.75 -1.80 0.02
CA PHE A 64 -5.59 -0.95 0.88
C PHE A 64 -6.28 0.15 0.07
N ASN A 65 -5.54 0.85 -0.80
CA ASN A 65 -6.10 1.89 -1.67
C ASN A 65 -7.15 1.34 -2.63
N ALA A 66 -6.94 0.15 -3.21
CA ALA A 66 -7.90 -0.50 -4.11
C ALA A 66 -9.27 -0.76 -3.48
N SER A 67 -9.35 -0.92 -2.16
CA SER A 67 -10.62 -1.10 -1.45
C SER A 67 -11.47 0.18 -1.35
N ASP A 68 -10.85 1.35 -1.53
CA ASP A 68 -11.47 2.66 -1.34
C ASP A 68 -11.59 3.44 -2.67
N ASP A 69 -10.59 3.33 -3.55
CA ASP A 69 -10.44 4.17 -4.74
C ASP A 69 -11.01 3.54 -6.02
N GLY A 70 -11.61 2.34 -5.92
CA GLY A 70 -12.19 1.62 -7.05
C GLY A 70 -11.16 1.37 -8.16
N LEU A 71 -11.49 1.74 -9.39
CA LEU A 71 -10.63 1.50 -10.56
C LEU A 71 -9.26 2.17 -10.45
N ALA A 72 -9.15 3.32 -9.79
CA ALA A 72 -7.87 4.00 -9.63
C ALA A 72 -6.92 3.20 -8.71
N GLY A 73 -7.43 2.66 -7.61
CA GLY A 73 -6.64 1.81 -6.72
C GLY A 73 -6.33 0.45 -7.35
N VAL A 74 -7.28 -0.13 -8.09
CA VAL A 74 -7.03 -1.36 -8.88
C VAL A 74 -5.95 -1.15 -9.93
N GLN A 75 -5.91 0.01 -10.60
CA GLN A 75 -4.85 0.36 -11.55
C GLN A 75 -3.47 0.33 -10.88
N GLN A 76 -3.33 0.93 -9.70
CA GLN A 76 -2.06 0.93 -8.97
C GLN A 76 -1.63 -0.51 -8.62
N LEU A 77 -2.55 -1.32 -8.08
CA LEU A 77 -2.28 -2.71 -7.73
C LEU A 77 -1.89 -3.56 -8.96
N ALA A 78 -2.62 -3.42 -10.05
CA ALA A 78 -2.33 -4.11 -11.32
C ALA A 78 -0.98 -3.66 -11.91
N GLY A 79 -0.62 -2.38 -11.76
CA GLY A 79 0.69 -1.85 -12.15
C GLY A 79 1.83 -2.50 -11.37
N ASP A 80 1.71 -2.62 -10.05
CA ASP A 80 2.71 -3.30 -9.22
C ASP A 80 2.79 -4.81 -9.53
N ALA A 81 1.66 -5.47 -9.81
CA ALA A 81 1.66 -6.86 -10.28
C ALA A 81 2.32 -7.03 -11.65
N THR A 82 2.13 -6.07 -12.57
CA THR A 82 2.79 -6.07 -13.88
C THR A 82 4.30 -5.87 -13.74
N LEU A 83 4.74 -4.99 -12.83
CA LEU A 83 6.15 -4.80 -12.52
C LEU A 83 6.80 -6.12 -12.05
N LEU A 84 6.13 -6.85 -11.15
CA LEU A 84 6.58 -8.17 -10.69
C LEU A 84 6.64 -9.18 -11.83
N TYR A 85 5.59 -9.23 -12.65
CA TYR A 85 5.54 -10.12 -13.80
C TYR A 85 6.72 -9.87 -14.74
N TYR A 86 7.05 -8.60 -15.04
CA TYR A 86 8.18 -8.24 -15.89
C TYR A 86 9.56 -8.65 -15.34
N MET A 87 9.67 -8.95 -14.05
CA MET A 87 10.89 -9.51 -13.47
C MET A 87 11.00 -11.03 -13.68
N SER A 88 9.91 -11.72 -14.03
CA SER A 88 9.91 -13.17 -14.27
C SER A 88 10.57 -13.56 -15.59
N GLU A 89 11.10 -14.79 -15.65
CA GLU A 89 11.63 -15.36 -16.90
C GLU A 89 10.54 -15.54 -17.96
N GLU A 90 9.29 -15.77 -17.56
CA GLU A 90 8.15 -15.89 -18.48
C GLU A 90 7.90 -14.59 -19.24
N ALA A 91 7.87 -13.45 -18.56
CA ALA A 91 7.74 -12.16 -19.22
C ALA A 91 8.94 -11.84 -20.11
N GLN A 92 10.15 -12.21 -19.67
CA GLN A 92 11.37 -12.01 -20.45
C GLN A 92 11.38 -12.83 -21.74
N GLU A 93 10.88 -14.08 -21.73
CA GLU A 93 10.71 -14.91 -22.93
C GLU A 93 9.82 -14.23 -23.96
N GLY A 94 8.67 -13.68 -23.55
CA GLY A 94 7.77 -12.95 -24.45
C GLY A 94 8.46 -11.75 -25.09
N ARG A 95 9.16 -10.95 -24.27
CA ARG A 95 9.93 -9.79 -24.75
C ARG A 95 11.05 -10.19 -25.72
N ASN A 96 11.81 -11.24 -25.39
CA ASN A 96 12.96 -11.67 -26.18
C ASN A 96 12.52 -12.29 -27.51
N ALA A 97 11.50 -13.14 -27.50
CA ALA A 97 10.92 -13.72 -28.71
C ALA A 97 10.44 -12.65 -29.70
N TYR A 98 9.80 -11.58 -29.19
CA TYR A 98 9.41 -10.43 -30.00
C TYR A 98 10.61 -9.74 -30.66
N LYS A 99 11.68 -9.47 -29.90
CA LYS A 99 12.92 -8.88 -30.43
C LYS A 99 13.60 -9.76 -31.48
N GLU A 100 13.59 -11.07 -31.24
CA GLU A 100 14.20 -12.08 -32.10
C GLU A 100 13.32 -12.47 -33.30
N LYS A 101 12.10 -11.91 -33.41
CA LYS A 101 11.10 -12.21 -34.46
C LYS A 101 10.78 -13.71 -34.58
N ARG A 102 10.80 -14.42 -33.45
CA ARG A 102 10.41 -15.82 -33.35
C ARG A 102 9.12 -15.97 -32.53
N LYS A 103 8.50 -17.14 -32.61
CA LYS A 103 7.40 -17.48 -31.71
C LYS A 103 7.95 -17.70 -30.28
N PRO A 104 7.28 -17.20 -29.23
CA PRO A 104 7.67 -17.47 -27.85
C PRO A 104 7.38 -18.94 -27.49
N ASP A 105 8.21 -19.51 -26.62
CA ASP A 105 7.96 -20.83 -26.02
C ASP A 105 7.73 -20.71 -24.52
N PHE A 106 6.44 -20.70 -24.13
CA PHE A 106 6.02 -20.66 -22.74
C PHE A 106 5.85 -22.04 -22.11
N LYS A 107 6.00 -23.15 -22.87
CA LYS A 107 5.79 -24.51 -22.34
C LYS A 107 6.80 -24.89 -21.26
N LYS A 108 7.96 -24.22 -21.27
CA LYS A 108 9.04 -24.40 -20.28
C LYS A 108 8.72 -23.83 -18.89
N PHE A 109 7.68 -22.99 -18.76
CA PHE A 109 7.31 -22.41 -17.47
C PHE A 109 6.19 -23.23 -16.79
N PRO A 110 6.32 -23.52 -15.48
CA PRO A 110 5.34 -24.32 -14.76
C PRO A 110 4.03 -23.55 -14.59
N LYS A 111 2.91 -24.17 -14.97
CA LYS A 111 1.57 -23.64 -14.68
C LYS A 111 1.23 -23.92 -13.22
N ARG A 112 1.01 -22.86 -12.45
CA ARG A 112 0.51 -22.97 -11.07
C ARG A 112 -1.01 -23.20 -11.11
N PRO A 113 -1.55 -24.05 -10.21
CA PRO A 113 -2.97 -24.34 -10.14
C PRO A 113 -3.81 -23.13 -9.71
#